data_AF-A0A935K272-F1
#
_entry.id   AF-A0A935K272-F1
#
_cell.length_a   1.000
_cell.length_b   1.000
_cell.length_c   1.000
_cell.angle_alpha   90.00
_cell.angle_beta   90.00
_cell.angle_gamma   90.00
#
_symmetry.space_group_name_H-M   'P 1'
#
loop_
_entity.id
_entity.type
_entity.pdbx_description
1 polymer ?
#
loop_
_entity_poly.entity_id
_entity_poly.type
_entity_poly.pdbx_seq_one_letter_code
_entity_poly.pdbx_strand_id
1 'polypeptide(L)'
;MTMLNREQVTARLKQLPSLPSAVSDLLASFSNEDVDVEQIARQIARDQGLTARVLRVANSSFYGLQSKVGTINEAVVVLVFAQYAAW
;
A
#
# COMPACT_ATOMS: atom_id res chain seq x y z
N MET A 1 8.38 25.78 -14.02
CA MET A 1 8.78 24.36 -14.14
C MET A 1 9.80 24.09 -13.05
N THR A 2 9.36 23.66 -11.86
CA THR A 2 10.25 23.57 -10.69
C THR A 2 11.13 22.33 -10.83
N MET A 3 12.44 22.53 -11.01
CA MET A 3 13.40 21.42 -11.03
C MET A 3 13.50 20.82 -9.63
N LEU A 4 13.31 19.50 -9.52
CA LEU A 4 13.50 18.77 -8.27
C LEU A 4 15.00 18.67 -7.95
N ASN A 5 15.42 19.25 -6.82
CA ASN A 5 16.79 19.15 -6.28
C ASN A 5 17.05 17.72 -5.73
N ARG A 6 18.30 17.23 -5.79
CA ARG A 6 18.75 15.97 -5.15
C ARG A 6 18.31 15.84 -3.69
N GLU A 7 18.24 16.94 -2.94
CA GLU A 7 17.72 16.95 -1.57
C GLU A 7 16.21 16.69 -1.49
N GLN A 8 15.43 17.21 -2.45
CA GLN A 8 13.99 16.97 -2.53
C GLN A 8 13.69 15.54 -2.99
N VAL A 9 14.51 14.99 -3.88
CA VAL A 9 14.41 13.58 -4.31
C VAL A 9 14.72 12.66 -3.13
N THR A 10 15.81 12.90 -2.39
CA THR A 10 16.16 12.09 -1.21
C THR A 10 15.16 12.22 -0.06
N ALA A 11 14.58 13.41 0.16
CA ALA A 11 13.49 13.59 1.14
C ALA A 11 12.23 12.80 0.74
N ARG A 12 11.88 12.75 -0.56
CA ARG A 12 10.76 11.94 -1.05
C ARG A 12 11.06 10.44 -1.05
N LEU A 13 12.30 10.03 -1.30
CA LEU A 13 12.74 8.63 -1.16
C LEU A 13 12.60 8.15 0.30
N LYS A 14 12.86 9.03 1.29
CA LYS A 14 12.60 8.74 2.71
C LYS A 14 11.11 8.76 3.11
N GLN A 15 10.26 9.35 2.27
CA GLN A 15 8.80 9.32 2.39
C GLN A 15 8.16 8.16 1.62
N LEU A 16 8.97 7.33 0.95
CA LEU A 16 8.45 6.09 0.38
C LEU A 16 7.84 5.29 1.51
N PRO A 17 6.55 4.97 1.44
CA PRO A 17 5.93 4.19 2.50
C PRO A 17 6.58 2.82 2.51
N SER A 18 7.28 2.51 3.61
CA SER A 18 7.41 1.11 4.01
C SER A 18 6.01 0.61 4.31
N LEU A 19 5.60 -0.46 3.63
CA LEU A 19 4.34 -1.12 3.95
C LEU A 19 4.36 -1.46 5.45
N PRO A 20 3.30 -1.14 6.23
CA PRO A 20 3.29 -1.47 7.65
C PRO A 20 3.57 -2.96 7.82
N SER A 21 4.51 -3.33 8.70
CA SER A 21 4.94 -4.73 8.87
C SER A 21 3.76 -5.67 9.07
N ALA A 22 2.76 -5.27 9.87
CA ALA A 22 1.53 -6.03 10.06
C ALA A 22 0.78 -6.36 8.75
N VAL A 23 0.81 -5.45 7.76
CA VAL A 23 0.18 -5.67 6.44
C VAL A 23 1.06 -6.58 5.59
N SER A 24 2.38 -6.38 5.61
CA SER A 24 3.33 -7.25 4.91
C SER A 24 3.28 -8.68 5.45
N ASP A 25 3.24 -8.84 6.77
CA ASP A 25 3.17 -10.13 7.46
C ASP A 25 1.84 -10.82 7.18
N LEU A 26 0.72 -10.07 7.17
CA LEU A 26 -0.58 -10.57 6.71
C LEU A 26 -0.46 -11.07 5.27
N LEU A 27 -0.05 -10.22 4.33
CA LEU A 27 0.07 -10.58 2.91
C LEU A 27 1.00 -11.79 2.70
N ALA A 28 2.14 -11.85 3.39
CA ALA A 28 3.09 -12.95 3.32
C ALA A 28 2.55 -14.25 3.94
N SER A 29 1.75 -14.16 5.00
CA SER A 29 1.12 -15.34 5.63
C SER A 29 0.12 -16.05 4.72
N PHE A 30 -0.41 -15.35 3.71
CA PHE A 30 -1.36 -15.89 2.74
C PHE A 30 -0.71 -16.38 1.44
N SER A 31 0.63 -16.51 1.39
CA SER A 31 1.37 -17.00 0.21
C SER A 31 1.05 -18.45 -0.23
N ASN A 32 0.12 -19.13 0.44
CA ASN A 32 -0.35 -20.47 0.10
C ASN A 32 -1.67 -20.38 -0.68
N GLU A 33 -1.54 -20.46 -2.01
CA GLU A 33 -2.50 -20.79 -3.08
C GLU A 33 -3.88 -20.11 -3.20
N ASP A 34 -4.46 -19.47 -2.19
CA ASP A 34 -5.72 -18.71 -2.36
C ASP A 34 -5.79 -17.54 -1.36
N VAL A 35 -5.27 -16.39 -1.77
CA VAL A 35 -5.37 -15.15 -0.97
C VAL A 35 -6.80 -14.61 -1.08
N ASP A 36 -7.64 -14.81 -0.07
CA ASP A 36 -8.92 -14.09 0.04
C ASP A 36 -8.66 -12.62 0.42
N VAL A 37 -8.54 -11.77 -0.60
CA VAL A 37 -8.41 -10.31 -0.50
C VAL A 37 -9.52 -9.71 0.36
N GLU A 38 -10.73 -10.27 0.30
CA GLU A 38 -11.87 -9.81 1.08
C GLU A 38 -11.69 -10.12 2.57
N GLN A 39 -11.12 -11.29 2.90
CA GLN A 39 -10.79 -11.64 4.28
C GLN A 39 -9.74 -10.71 4.87
N ILE A 40 -8.69 -10.38 4.12
CA ILE A 40 -7.65 -9.45 4.54
C ILE A 40 -8.25 -8.06 4.78
N ALA A 41 -9.05 -7.58 3.83
CA ALA A 41 -9.70 -6.29 3.95
C ALA A 41 -10.61 -6.22 5.18
N ARG A 42 -11.37 -7.29 5.47
CA ARG A 42 -12.20 -7.40 6.70
C ARG A 42 -11.35 -7.38 7.98
N GLN A 43 -10.19 -8.02 7.99
CA GLN A 43 -9.30 -7.99 9.16
C GLN A 43 -8.71 -6.60 9.38
N ILE A 44 -8.26 -5.94 8.31
CA ILE A 44 -7.70 -4.58 8.41
C ILE A 44 -8.78 -3.57 8.80
N ALA A 45 -10.00 -3.70 8.25
CA ALA A 45 -11.13 -2.81 8.53
C ALA A 45 -11.51 -2.74 10.02
N ARG A 46 -11.18 -3.77 10.83
CA ARG A 46 -11.44 -3.79 12.28
C ARG A 46 -10.57 -2.81 13.06
N ASP A 47 -9.43 -2.40 12.49
CA ASP A 47 -8.53 -1.41 13.07
C ASP A 47 -8.54 -0.14 12.20
N GLN A 48 -9.11 0.94 12.75
CA GLN A 48 -9.21 2.22 12.06
C GLN A 48 -7.83 2.86 11.79
N GLY A 49 -6.87 2.67 12.69
CA GLY A 49 -5.51 3.18 12.56
C GLY A 49 -4.75 2.47 11.44
N LEU A 50 -4.89 1.14 11.37
CA LEU A 50 -4.33 0.34 10.30
C LEU A 50 -4.99 0.64 8.96
N THR A 51 -6.32 0.76 8.94
CA THR A 51 -7.10 1.13 7.74
C THR A 51 -6.64 2.47 7.17
N ALA A 52 -6.52 3.50 8.01
CA ALA A 52 -6.08 4.82 7.57
C ALA A 52 -4.63 4.81 7.05
N ARG A 53 -3.75 3.98 7.63
CA ARG A 53 -2.39 3.80 7.13
C ARG A 53 -2.38 3.11 5.78
N VAL A 54 -3.13 2.01 5.62
CA VAL A 54 -3.23 1.27 4.35
C VAL A 54 -3.77 2.15 3.23
N LEU A 55 -4.85 2.89 3.47
CA LEU A 55 -5.40 3.84 2.49
C LEU A 55 -4.40 4.92 2.10
N ARG A 56 -3.62 5.45 3.06
CA ARG A 56 -2.58 6.45 2.78
C ARG A 56 -1.46 5.87 1.92
N VAL A 57 -1.05 4.63 2.19
CA VAL A 57 -0.01 3.96 1.43
C VAL A 57 -0.48 3.68 0.00
N ALA A 58 -1.69 3.11 -0.18
CA ALA A 58 -2.25 2.85 -1.50
C ALA A 58 -2.40 4.13 -2.35
N ASN A 59 -2.74 5.26 -1.72
CA ASN A 59 -2.83 6.57 -2.38
C ASN A 59 -1.48 7.30 -2.52
N SER A 60 -0.36 6.69 -2.13
CA SER A 60 0.94 7.34 -2.23
C SER A 60 1.38 7.46 -3.70
N SER A 61 2.21 8.48 -3.98
CA SER A 61 2.77 8.69 -5.33
C SER A 61 3.64 7.53 -5.82
N PHE A 62 4.03 6.59 -4.95
CA PHE A 62 4.77 5.39 -5.31
C PHE A 62 3.96 4.47 -6.24
N TYR A 63 2.66 4.33 -6.00
CA TYR A 63 1.80 3.46 -6.81
C TYR A 63 1.24 4.14 -8.07
N GLY A 64 1.48 5.44 -8.25
CA GLY A 64 1.18 6.15 -9.51
C GLY A 64 -0.29 6.12 -9.96
N LEU A 65 -1.24 5.92 -9.04
CA LEU A 65 -2.66 5.75 -9.37
C LEU A 65 -3.25 7.03 -9.97
N GLN A 66 -4.07 6.87 -11.03
CA GLN A 66 -4.79 7.97 -11.68
C GLN A 66 -5.98 8.47 -10.84
N SER A 67 -6.54 7.62 -9.98
CA SER A 67 -7.66 7.93 -9.09
C SER A 67 -7.29 7.63 -7.64
N LYS A 68 -8.01 8.28 -6.71
CA LYS A 68 -7.87 8.00 -5.28
C LYS A 68 -8.58 6.70 -4.91
N VAL A 69 -7.93 5.89 -4.08
CA VAL A 69 -8.49 4.71 -3.43
C VAL A 69 -9.32 5.14 -2.24
N GLY A 70 -10.59 4.73 -2.22
CA GLY A 70 -11.56 5.10 -1.19
C GLY A 70 -11.86 3.98 -0.20
N THR A 71 -11.63 2.73 -0.58
CA THR A 71 -12.00 1.56 0.23
C THR A 71 -10.79 0.71 0.58
N ILE A 72 -10.92 -0.06 1.66
CA ILE A 72 -9.87 -0.98 2.08
C ILE A 72 -9.68 -2.14 1.08
N ASN A 73 -10.75 -2.62 0.43
CA ASN A 73 -10.67 -3.65 -0.61
C ASN A 73 -9.82 -3.16 -1.79
N GLU A 74 -10.12 -1.96 -2.32
CA GLU A 74 -9.33 -1.34 -3.38
C GLU A 74 -7.87 -1.15 -2.96
N ALA A 75 -7.63 -0.72 -1.72
CA ALA A 75 -6.29 -0.53 -1.20
C ALA A 75 -5.51 -1.85 -1.18
N VAL A 76 -6.10 -2.93 -0.66
CA VAL A 76 -5.45 -4.25 -0.61
C VAL A 76 -5.14 -4.74 -2.03
N VAL A 77 -6.04 -4.58 -2.99
CA VAL A 77 -5.79 -4.95 -4.40
C VAL A 77 -4.59 -4.20 -4.98
N VAL A 78 -4.49 -2.89 -4.77
CA VAL A 78 -3.35 -2.09 -5.24
C VAL A 78 -2.03 -2.60 -4.65
N LEU A 79 -2.02 -2.90 -3.35
CA LEU A 79 -0.80 -3.36 -2.66
C LEU A 79 -0.37 -4.75 -3.13
N VAL A 80 -1.34 -5.66 -3.27
CA VAL A 80 -1.11 -7.02 -3.78
C VAL A 80 -0.59 -6.98 -5.21
N PHE A 81 -1.25 -6.23 -6.10
CA PHE A 81 -0.81 -6.09 -7.48
C PHE A 81 0.61 -5.52 -7.58
N ALA A 82 0.93 -4.49 -6.79
CA ALA A 82 2.27 -3.92 -6.77
C ALA A 82 3.34 -4.87 -6.25
N GLN A 83 3.01 -5.77 -5.31
CA GLN A 83 3.93 -6.80 -4.81
C GLN A 83 4.25 -7.85 -5.89
N TYR A 84 3.28 -8.20 -6.74
CA TYR A 84 3.48 -9.16 -7.84
C TYR A 84 4.07 -8.53 -9.10
N ALA A 85 3.78 -7.25 -9.37
CA ALA A 85 4.29 -6.52 -10.53
C ALA A 85 5.76 -6.07 -10.38
N ALA A 86 6.39 -6.33 -9.23
CA ALA A 86 7.79 -5.99 -8.96
C ALA A 86 8.82 -6.99 -9.54
N TRP A 87 8.43 -7.85 -10.49
CA TRP A 87 9.28 -8.82 -11.18
C TRP A 87 9.20 -8.65 -12.70
#